data_AF-A0A7H4GJL4-F1
#
_entry.id   AF-A0A7H4GJL4-F1
#
_cell.length_a   1.000
_cell.length_b   1.000
_cell.length_c   1.000
_cell.angle_alpha   90.00
_cell.angle_beta   90.00
_cell.angle_gamma   90.00
#
_symmetry.space_group_name_H-M   'P 1'
#
loop_
_entity.id
_entity.type
_entity.pdbx_description
1 polymer ?
#
loop_
_entity_poly.entity_id
_entity_poly.type
_entity_poly.pdbx_seq_one_letter_code
_entity_poly.pdbx_strand_id
1 'polypeptide(L)'
;MSNHLHVVLRSEPAMPWQWTDREVAERWLAIFPGSISNRDDPACIERATLALLGNAERLDVIRERLGSISWFMRALNEPIARMANREDDCTGRFWEGRFKCQALLDEQAALSCMAA
;
A
#
# COMPACT_ATOMS: atom_id res chain seq x y z
N MET A 1 -20.73 7.53 13.57
CA MET A 1 -19.49 7.24 14.31
C MET A 1 -18.36 7.96 13.61
N SER A 2 -17.54 8.72 14.33
CA SER A 2 -16.36 9.38 13.79
C SER A 2 -15.25 8.35 13.59
N ASN A 3 -15.33 7.55 12.53
CA ASN A 3 -14.28 6.59 12.16
C ASN A 3 -13.13 7.36 11.50
N HIS A 4 -12.18 7.82 12.31
CA HIS A 4 -10.99 8.53 11.84
C HIS A 4 -9.74 7.74 12.22
N LEU A 5 -8.86 7.53 11.24
CA LEU A 5 -7.60 6.83 11.40
C LEU A 5 -6.45 7.83 11.30
N HIS A 6 -5.58 7.84 12.31
CA HIS A 6 -4.32 8.58 12.30
C HIS A 6 -3.17 7.62 12.08
N VAL A 7 -2.29 7.93 11.12
CA VAL A 7 -1.09 7.14 10.82
C VAL A 7 0.09 8.09 10.68
N VAL A 8 1.16 7.85 11.43
CA VAL A 8 2.45 8.54 11.25
C VAL A 8 3.33 7.65 10.38
N LEU A 9 3.82 8.20 9.26
CA LEU A 9 4.61 7.48 8.27
C LEU A 9 5.91 8.21 8.00
N ARG A 10 7.00 7.45 7.86
CA ARG A 10 8.20 7.91 7.17
C ARG A 10 8.04 7.62 5.69
N SER A 11 8.07 8.67 4.86
CA SER A 11 7.95 8.53 3.40
C SER A 11 9.32 8.65 2.73
N GLU A 12 9.70 7.63 1.96
CA GLU A 12 10.92 7.63 1.13
C GLU A 12 10.58 7.29 -0.32
N PRO A 13 10.07 8.27 -1.10
CA PRO A 13 9.57 8.03 -2.46
C PRO A 13 10.68 7.61 -3.44
N ALA A 14 11.94 7.94 -3.14
CA ALA A 14 13.10 7.55 -3.95
C ALA A 14 13.56 6.11 -3.68
N MET A 15 13.15 5.49 -2.58
CA MET A 15 13.66 4.17 -2.16
C MET A 15 13.30 3.05 -3.16
N PRO A 16 12.08 2.97 -3.73
CA PRO A 16 11.73 1.94 -4.71
C PRO A 16 12.57 1.96 -6.00
N TRP A 17 13.14 3.12 -6.34
CA TRP A 17 14.00 3.29 -7.51
C TRP A 17 15.41 2.73 -7.30
N GLN A 18 15.81 2.51 -6.06
CA GLN A 18 17.10 1.91 -5.71
C GLN A 18 17.03 0.38 -5.65
N TRP A 19 15.82 -0.19 -5.68
CA TRP A 19 15.62 -1.63 -5.67
C TRP A 19 15.77 -2.21 -7.07
N THR A 20 16.26 -3.45 -7.10
CA THR A 20 16.27 -4.27 -8.30
C THR A 20 14.83 -4.52 -8.79
N ASP A 21 14.66 -4.78 -10.08
CA ASP A 21 13.37 -5.14 -10.67
C ASP A 21 12.70 -6.31 -9.93
N ARG A 22 13.50 -7.30 -9.49
CA ARG A 22 13.03 -8.45 -8.73
C ARG A 22 12.49 -8.05 -7.36
N GLU A 23 13.22 -7.23 -6.61
CA GLU A 23 12.75 -6.74 -5.31
C GLU A 23 11.45 -5.93 -5.43
N VAL A 24 11.32 -5.11 -6.48
CA VAL A 24 10.10 -4.35 -6.77
C VAL A 24 8.93 -5.31 -7.03
N ALA A 25 9.12 -6.32 -7.87
CA ALA A 25 8.11 -7.31 -8.18
C ALA A 25 7.70 -8.12 -6.94
N GLU A 26 8.66 -8.64 -6.17
CA GLU A 26 8.41 -9.45 -4.98
C GLU A 26 7.67 -8.66 -3.90
N ARG A 27 8.10 -7.42 -3.62
CA ARG A 27 7.42 -6.55 -2.65
C ARG A 27 6.02 -6.17 -3.12
N TRP A 28 5.83 -5.93 -4.41
CA TRP A 28 4.51 -5.68 -4.97
C TRP A 28 3.59 -6.88 -4.82
N LEU A 29 4.05 -8.09 -5.13
CA LEU A 29 3.26 -9.33 -5.05
C LEU A 29 2.94 -9.72 -3.60
N ALA A 30 3.77 -9.35 -2.63
CA ALA A 30 3.47 -9.54 -1.21
C ALA A 30 2.22 -8.74 -0.77
N ILE A 31 2.01 -7.55 -1.34
CA ILE A 31 0.86 -6.66 -1.03
C ILE A 31 -0.32 -6.95 -1.97
N PHE A 32 -0.04 -7.07 -3.28
CA PHE A 32 -1.00 -7.22 -4.36
C PHE A 32 -0.68 -8.45 -5.22
N PRO A 33 -0.98 -9.66 -4.71
CA PRO A 33 -0.64 -10.89 -5.41
C PRO A 33 -1.52 -11.18 -6.64
N GLY A 34 -2.53 -10.35 -6.89
CA GLY A 34 -3.36 -10.43 -8.09
C GLY A 34 -3.94 -11.83 -8.30
N SER A 35 -3.56 -12.46 -9.42
CA SER A 35 -4.04 -13.78 -9.85
C SER A 35 -3.17 -14.95 -9.42
N ILE A 36 -2.26 -14.78 -8.45
CA ILE A 36 -1.51 -15.92 -7.89
C ILE A 36 -2.51 -16.94 -7.34
N SER A 37 -2.55 -18.12 -7.96
CA SER A 37 -3.52 -19.18 -7.67
C SER A 37 -3.29 -19.83 -6.30
N ASN A 38 -2.03 -19.95 -5.89
CA ASN A 38 -1.65 -20.45 -4.57
C ASN A 38 -0.46 -19.64 -4.05
N ARG A 39 -0.64 -18.98 -2.90
CA ARG A 39 0.41 -18.15 -2.28
C ARG A 39 1.43 -18.96 -1.49
N ASP A 40 1.12 -20.20 -1.15
CA ASP A 40 2.03 -21.10 -0.44
C ASP A 40 2.89 -21.91 -1.40
N ASP A 41 2.65 -21.81 -2.72
CA ASP A 41 3.42 -22.48 -3.76
C ASP A 41 4.50 -21.54 -4.33
N PRO A 42 5.79 -21.81 -4.07
CA PRO A 42 6.88 -21.00 -4.61
C PRO A 42 6.90 -20.93 -6.14
N ALA A 43 6.43 -21.97 -6.85
CA ALA A 43 6.38 -21.97 -8.31
C ALA A 43 5.30 -21.03 -8.85
N CYS A 44 4.21 -20.83 -8.10
CA CYS A 44 3.18 -19.84 -8.44
C CYS A 44 3.69 -18.42 -8.24
N ILE A 45 4.39 -18.16 -7.12
CA ILE A 45 5.00 -16.86 -6.84
C ILE A 45 6.04 -16.53 -7.92
N GLU A 46 6.98 -17.45 -8.19
CA GLU A 46 8.06 -17.21 -9.14
C GLU A 46 7.54 -16.92 -10.54
N ARG A 47 6.48 -17.61 -10.99
CA ARG A 47 5.83 -17.33 -12.27
C ARG A 47 5.25 -15.92 -12.34
N ALA A 48 4.61 -15.47 -11.26
CA ALA A 48 4.07 -14.11 -11.19
C ALA A 48 5.19 -13.06 -11.15
N THR A 49 6.28 -13.33 -10.43
CA THR A 49 7.48 -12.48 -10.41
C THR A 49 8.07 -12.36 -11.82
N LEU A 50 8.31 -13.47 -12.51
CA LEU A 50 8.83 -13.49 -13.88
C LEU A 50 7.91 -12.75 -14.86
N ALA A 51 6.59 -12.87 -14.69
CA ALA A 51 5.63 -12.14 -15.52
C ALA A 51 5.74 -10.61 -15.33
N LEU A 52 5.99 -10.13 -14.12
CA LEU A 52 6.26 -8.71 -13.87
C LEU A 52 7.63 -8.28 -14.40
N LEU A 53 8.66 -9.11 -14.23
CA LEU A 53 10.01 -8.86 -14.75
C LEU A 53 10.03 -8.73 -16.28
N GLY A 54 9.11 -9.39 -16.98
CA GLY A 54 8.94 -9.23 -18.43
C GLY A 54 8.31 -7.90 -18.87
N ASN A 55 7.96 -6.99 -17.96
CA ASN A 55 7.29 -5.73 -18.27
C ASN A 55 7.91 -4.55 -17.49
N ALA A 56 8.93 -3.92 -18.08
CA ALA A 56 9.64 -2.79 -17.49
C ALA A 56 8.74 -1.57 -17.21
N GLU A 57 7.86 -1.20 -18.15
CA GLU A 57 6.92 -0.08 -17.96
C GLU A 57 6.03 -0.31 -16.74
N ARG A 58 5.58 -1.55 -16.55
CA ARG A 58 4.78 -1.93 -15.39
C ARG A 58 5.58 -1.80 -14.09
N LEU A 59 6.86 -2.15 -14.09
CA LEU A 59 7.71 -2.03 -12.91
C LEU A 59 7.94 -0.57 -12.51
N ASP A 60 8.12 0.34 -13.47
CA ASP A 60 8.26 1.77 -13.16
C ASP A 60 7.01 2.34 -12.51
N VAL A 61 5.83 1.98 -13.04
CA VAL A 61 4.55 2.31 -12.40
C VAL A 61 4.47 1.72 -11.00
N ILE A 62 4.96 0.50 -10.77
CA ILE A 62 4.98 -0.12 -9.44
C ILE A 62 5.92 0.65 -8.49
N ARG A 63 7.10 1.09 -8.95
CA ARG A 63 8.03 1.90 -8.14
C ARG A 63 7.39 3.20 -7.66
N GLU A 64 6.73 3.92 -8.56
CA GLU A 64 5.97 5.14 -8.21
C GLU A 64 4.91 4.85 -7.14
N ARG A 65 4.20 3.73 -7.27
CA ARG A 65 3.14 3.33 -6.35
C ARG A 65 3.70 2.96 -4.97
N LEU A 66 4.78 2.19 -4.92
CA LEU A 66 5.43 1.78 -3.67
C LEU A 66 6.00 2.97 -2.90
N GLY A 67 6.36 4.07 -3.60
CA GLY A 67 6.82 5.32 -2.99
C GLY A 67 5.71 6.31 -2.63
N SER A 68 4.44 6.01 -2.93
CA SER A 68 3.34 6.99 -2.85
C SER A 68 2.48 6.81 -1.59
N ILE A 69 2.39 7.87 -0.77
CA ILE A 69 1.49 7.92 0.39
C ILE A 69 0.03 7.68 -0.03
N SER A 70 -0.39 8.22 -1.18
CA SER A 70 -1.75 8.02 -1.69
C SER A 70 -2.04 6.55 -2.00
N TRP A 71 -1.05 5.82 -2.53
CA TRP A 71 -1.19 4.38 -2.77
C TRP A 71 -1.17 3.57 -1.48
N PHE A 72 -0.35 3.96 -0.50
CA PHE A 72 -0.39 3.40 0.84
C PHE A 72 -1.79 3.55 1.47
N MET A 73 -2.32 4.78 1.50
CA MET A 73 -3.65 5.03 2.08
C MET A 73 -4.74 4.27 1.34
N ARG A 74 -4.66 4.15 0.01
CA ARG A 74 -5.60 3.32 -0.77
C ARG A 74 -5.52 1.84 -0.36
N ALA A 75 -4.31 1.30 -0.25
CA ALA A 75 -4.07 -0.10 0.11
C ALA A 75 -4.54 -0.43 1.53
N LEU A 76 -4.43 0.53 2.45
CA LEU A 76 -4.89 0.41 3.83
C LEU A 76 -6.41 0.55 3.95
N ASN A 77 -6.98 1.55 3.29
CA ASN A 77 -8.38 1.94 3.47
C ASN A 77 -9.35 0.97 2.79
N GLU A 78 -9.01 0.43 1.61
CA GLU A 78 -9.94 -0.42 0.84
C GLU A 78 -10.32 -1.71 1.58
N PRO A 79 -9.38 -2.50 2.13
CA PRO A 79 -9.73 -3.71 2.86
C PRO A 79 -10.58 -3.42 4.10
N ILE A 80 -10.25 -2.36 4.85
CA ILE A 80 -11.01 -1.98 6.06
C ILE A 80 -12.43 -1.59 5.69
N ALA A 81 -12.61 -0.75 4.66
CA ALA A 81 -13.93 -0.35 4.18
C ALA A 81 -14.77 -1.55 3.74
N ARG A 82 -14.15 -2.48 3.01
CA ARG A 82 -14.81 -3.70 2.54
C ARG A 82 -15.20 -4.63 3.68
N MET A 83 -14.35 -4.76 4.71
CA MET A 83 -14.62 -5.57 5.89
C MET A 83 -15.77 -4.97 6.72
N ALA A 84 -15.71 -3.67 7.03
CA ALA A 84 -16.72 -2.99 7.81
C ALA A 84 -18.09 -2.97 7.11
N ASN A 85 -18.13 -2.65 5.82
CA ASN A 85 -19.38 -2.70 5.05
C ASN A 85 -20.00 -4.11 5.04
N ARG A 86 -19.17 -5.16 4.99
CA ARG A 86 -19.64 -6.55 5.05
C ARG A 86 -20.18 -6.90 6.43
N GLU A 87 -19.52 -6.45 7.49
CA GLU A 87 -19.96 -6.65 8.88
C GLU A 87 -21.32 -6.01 9.13
N ASP A 88 -21.54 -4.82 8.57
CA ASP A 88 -22.79 -4.05 8.69
C ASP A 88 -23.87 -4.42 7.64
N ASP A 89 -23.64 -5.45 6.82
CA ASP A 89 -24.48 -5.86 5.66
C ASP A 89 -24.94 -4.66 4.80
N CYS A 90 -24.04 -3.70 4.59
CA CYS A 90 -24.32 -2.47 3.88
C CYS A 90 -23.41 -2.28 2.67
N THR A 91 -23.79 -1.34 1.82
CA THR A 91 -22.97 -0.92 0.67
C THR A 91 -22.79 0.59 0.69
N GLY A 92 -21.70 1.05 0.07
CA GLY A 92 -21.42 2.47 -0.06
C GLY A 92 -20.12 2.89 0.60
N ARG A 93 -20.07 4.17 0.96
CA ARG A 93 -18.84 4.84 1.34
C ARG A 93 -18.57 4.69 2.84
N PHE A 94 -17.50 3.99 3.18
CA PHE A 94 -17.03 3.88 4.56
C PHE A 94 -16.17 5.08 5.01
N TRP A 95 -15.22 5.50 4.17
CA TRP A 95 -14.30 6.60 4.47
C TRP A 95 -14.71 7.93 3.81
N GLU A 96 -14.35 9.06 4.41
CA GLU A 96 -14.40 10.35 3.72
C GLU A 96 -13.58 10.35 2.42
N GLY A 97 -13.90 11.28 1.51
CA GLY A 97 -13.33 11.25 0.15
C GLY A 97 -11.89 11.62 0.00
N ARG A 98 -11.32 12.26 1.01
CA ARG A 98 -9.95 12.75 0.99
C ARG A 98 -9.36 12.48 2.36
N PHE A 99 -8.16 11.91 2.38
CA PHE A 99 -7.35 11.90 3.59
C PHE A 99 -6.64 13.26 3.71
N LYS A 100 -6.34 13.65 4.94
CA LYS A 100 -5.48 14.81 5.23
C LYS A 100 -4.07 14.30 5.49
N CYS A 101 -3.07 14.96 4.94
CA CYS A 101 -1.67 14.64 5.14
C CYS A 101 -0.95 15.91 5.59
N GLN A 102 -0.28 15.85 6.74
CA GLN A 102 0.50 16.93 7.28
C GLN A 102 1.95 16.48 7.40
N ALA A 103 2.87 17.25 6.83
CA ALA A 103 4.30 16.99 6.98
C ALA A 103 4.72 17.34 8.43
N LEU A 104 5.39 16.40 9.08
CA LEU A 104 6.02 16.59 10.39
C LEU A 104 7.51 16.84 10.12
N LEU A 105 7.94 18.08 10.33
CA LEU A 105 9.28 18.54 9.91
C LEU A 105 10.34 18.42 11.02
N ASP A 106 9.92 18.07 12.24
CA ASP A 106 10.80 17.89 13.38
C ASP A 106 10.37 16.68 14.23
N GLU A 107 11.31 16.17 15.03
CA GLU A 107 11.10 15.00 15.89
C GLU A 107 10.09 15.29 17.00
N GLN A 108 9.95 16.55 17.45
CA GLN A 108 8.98 16.92 18.50
C GLN A 108 7.54 16.84 18.00
N ALA A 109 7.28 17.24 16.75
CA ALA A 109 6.01 17.11 16.07
C ALA A 109 5.67 15.64 15.83
N ALA A 110 6.66 14.83 15.44
CA ALA A 110 6.49 13.37 15.33
C ALA A 110 6.10 12.74 16.68
N LEU A 111 6.84 13.04 17.75
CA LEU A 111 6.55 12.54 19.10
C LEU A 111 5.18 12.99 19.62
N SER A 112 4.81 14.24 19.38
CA SER A 112 3.50 14.78 19.78
C SER A 112 2.33 14.09 19.07
N CYS A 113 2.50 13.76 17.78
CA CYS A 113 1.48 13.03 17.01
C CYS A 113 1.42 11.54 17.36
N MET A 114 2.49 10.93 17.87
CA MET A 114 2.50 9.53 18.30
C MET A 114 1.93 9.32 19.71
N ALA A 115 1.84 10.39 20.53
CA ALA A 115 1.35 10.34 21.90
C ALA A 115 -0.16 10.67 22.04
N ALA A 116 -0.85 10.94 20.94
CA ALA A 116 -2.25 11.35 20.87
C ALA A 116 -3.22 10.19 20.57
#